data_AF-A0A938JHB2-F1
#
_entry.id   AF-A0A938JHB2-F1
#
_cell.length_a   1.000
_cell.length_b   1.000
_cell.length_c   1.000
_cell.angle_alpha   90.00
_cell.angle_beta   90.00
_cell.angle_gamma   90.00
#
_symmetry.space_group_name_H-M   'P 1'
#
loop_
_entity.id
_entity.type
_entity.pdbx_description
1 polymer ?
#
loop_
_entity_poly.entity_id
_entity_poly.type
_entity_poly.pdbx_seq_one_letter_code
_entity_poly.pdbx_strand_id
1 'polypeptide(L)'
;MEMDADPGAGQFGLHAAGAAHPYDRPDPAQLLGADVTTSMATPTASRWSMPPERAVLLSRVINIVALLGLIGVLAGSLHLQFGVGEQPCPLCIVQRSGMVGLAVGPIMNLLWGMSPRHYALSILAAVVGAAGSTRQILLHIADPADPGYGPAVFGWHLYTWALVTFIVAVVGCALLIMWQAPFQAGDRGVLHDVHPLRPLVAGLIVWLSLLVIIWVFIDLAVIGVYILPECGLGECPDDPANTAGLAEPLGWIAVLSAGVVSAIIALVLERRWRSRQASGA
;
A
#
# COMPACT_ATOMS: atom_id res chain seq x y z
N MET A 1 -67.70 36.94 -36.52
CA MET A 1 -67.38 36.67 -37.92
C MET A 1 -65.90 36.31 -37.95
N GLU A 2 -65.61 35.04 -38.28
CA GLU A 2 -64.31 34.48 -38.68
C GLU A 2 -63.41 35.46 -39.47
N MET A 3 -62.10 35.26 -39.66
CA MET A 3 -60.99 34.40 -39.21
C MET A 3 -59.80 34.85 -40.10
N ASP A 4 -58.59 34.36 -39.81
CA ASP A 4 -57.35 34.41 -40.63
C ASP A 4 -56.54 35.73 -40.57
N ALA A 5 -55.20 35.73 -40.61
CA ALA A 5 -54.12 34.77 -40.36
C ALA A 5 -52.82 35.61 -40.44
N ASP A 6 -51.85 35.33 -39.56
CA ASP A 6 -50.44 35.79 -39.61
C ASP A 6 -49.75 35.20 -40.89
N PRO A 7 -48.66 35.73 -41.52
CA PRO A 7 -47.39 36.09 -40.84
C PRO A 7 -46.45 37.15 -41.48
N GLY A 8 -45.39 37.51 -40.73
CA GLY A 8 -44.02 37.46 -41.27
C GLY A 8 -43.40 38.73 -41.87
N ALA A 9 -42.59 39.40 -41.03
CA ALA A 9 -41.25 39.96 -41.28
C ALA A 9 -40.83 40.43 -42.69
N GLY A 10 -40.31 41.67 -42.74
CA GLY A 10 -39.25 42.03 -43.68
C GLY A 10 -39.12 43.51 -43.95
N GLN A 11 -38.26 44.22 -43.21
CA GLN A 11 -37.53 45.38 -43.77
C GLN A 11 -36.23 45.63 -43.03
N PHE A 12 -35.14 45.31 -43.73
CA PHE A 12 -33.77 45.77 -43.48
C PHE A 12 -33.70 47.30 -43.70
N GLY A 13 -33.23 48.02 -42.70
CA GLY A 13 -32.85 49.43 -42.81
C GLY A 13 -31.45 49.63 -42.26
N LEU A 14 -30.47 49.84 -43.15
CA LEU A 14 -29.10 50.24 -42.82
C LEU A 14 -29.10 51.67 -42.27
N HIS A 15 -28.58 51.87 -41.05
CA HIS A 15 -28.15 53.17 -40.58
C HIS A 15 -26.67 53.17 -40.20
N ALA A 16 -25.93 53.97 -40.99
CA ALA A 16 -24.77 54.80 -40.69
C ALA A 16 -23.72 54.30 -39.68
N ALA A 17 -22.50 54.13 -40.19
CA ALA A 17 -21.25 54.08 -39.44
C ALA A 17 -21.11 55.31 -38.52
N GLY A 18 -21.40 55.11 -37.24
CA GLY A 18 -21.04 56.02 -36.15
C GLY A 18 -19.66 55.64 -35.60
N ALA A 19 -18.82 56.65 -35.37
CA ALA A 19 -17.43 56.53 -34.93
C ALA A 19 -17.25 55.66 -33.66
N ALA A 20 -16.27 54.77 -33.69
CA ALA A 20 -15.87 53.96 -32.54
C ALA A 20 -15.34 54.84 -31.40
N HIS A 21 -15.96 54.74 -30.22
CA HIS A 21 -15.49 55.35 -28.99
C HIS A 21 -14.40 54.43 -28.36
N PRO A 22 -13.21 54.92 -27.93
CA PRO A 22 -12.08 54.04 -27.58
C PRO A 22 -12.17 53.34 -26.19
N TYR A 23 -13.33 53.25 -25.57
CA TYR A 23 -13.48 52.60 -24.26
C TYR A 23 -14.92 52.17 -24.01
N ASP A 24 -15.34 51.07 -24.64
CA ASP A 24 -16.51 50.33 -24.18
C ASP A 24 -16.12 48.84 -24.14
N ARG A 25 -15.60 48.41 -22.99
CA ARG A 25 -15.44 46.99 -22.71
C ARG A 25 -16.77 46.51 -22.14
N PRO A 26 -17.43 45.50 -22.75
CA PRO A 26 -18.63 44.94 -22.14
C PRO A 26 -18.29 44.44 -20.73
N ASP A 27 -19.17 44.76 -19.78
CA ASP A 27 -19.06 44.40 -18.38
C ASP A 27 -18.94 42.85 -18.29
N PRO A 28 -17.94 42.26 -17.59
CA PRO A 28 -17.75 40.81 -17.54
C PRO A 28 -18.97 40.07 -16.99
N ALA A 29 -19.85 40.76 -16.25
CA ALA A 29 -21.13 40.24 -15.79
C ALA A 29 -22.12 39.93 -16.94
N GLN A 30 -22.10 40.70 -18.03
CA GLN A 30 -22.92 40.41 -19.21
C GLN A 30 -22.39 39.22 -20.01
N LEU A 31 -21.07 39.05 -20.08
CA LEU A 31 -20.43 37.88 -20.70
C LEU A 31 -20.66 36.59 -19.89
N LEU A 32 -20.79 36.70 -18.57
CA LEU A 32 -21.06 35.56 -17.68
C LEU A 32 -22.56 35.20 -17.56
N GLY A 33 -23.46 36.10 -17.95
CA GLY A 33 -24.90 35.92 -17.80
C GLY A 33 -25.63 35.33 -19.01
N ALA A 34 -25.02 35.32 -20.20
CA ALA A 34 -25.74 35.03 -21.44
C ALA A 34 -25.81 33.54 -21.84
N ASP A 35 -24.88 32.67 -21.42
CA ASP A 35 -24.83 31.28 -21.93
C ASP A 35 -24.56 30.19 -20.87
N VAL A 36 -24.88 30.44 -19.60
CA VAL A 36 -24.89 29.36 -18.59
C VAL A 36 -26.33 28.92 -18.32
N THR A 37 -26.97 28.35 -19.34
CA THR A 37 -27.95 27.31 -19.07
C THR A 37 -27.18 26.15 -18.47
N THR A 38 -27.23 26.04 -17.13
CA THR A 38 -26.76 24.89 -16.37
C THR A 38 -27.61 23.69 -16.79
N SER A 39 -27.28 23.10 -17.94
CA SER A 39 -27.76 21.80 -18.33
C SER A 39 -27.22 20.85 -17.26
N MET A 40 -28.12 20.31 -16.44
CA MET A 40 -27.84 19.14 -15.61
C MET A 40 -27.59 17.95 -16.54
N ALA A 41 -26.49 17.98 -17.28
CA ALA A 41 -25.94 16.83 -17.93
C ALA A 41 -25.46 15.92 -16.80
N THR A 42 -26.18 14.82 -16.62
CA THR A 42 -25.71 13.68 -15.83
C THR A 42 -24.28 13.40 -16.29
N PRO A 43 -23.26 13.38 -15.42
CA PRO A 43 -21.90 13.13 -15.86
C PRO A 43 -21.92 11.80 -16.59
N THR A 44 -21.71 11.83 -17.91
CA THR A 44 -21.50 10.61 -18.69
C THR A 44 -20.30 9.94 -18.05
N ALA A 45 -20.54 8.92 -17.25
CA ALA A 45 -19.50 8.13 -16.61
C ALA A 45 -18.51 7.76 -17.71
N SER A 46 -17.31 8.34 -17.64
CA SER A 46 -16.28 8.04 -18.61
C SER A 46 -16.14 6.52 -18.65
N ARG A 47 -16.12 5.91 -19.83
CA ARG A 47 -15.97 4.45 -19.99
C ARG A 47 -14.76 3.88 -19.21
N TRP A 48 -13.82 4.74 -18.82
CA TRP A 48 -12.57 4.44 -18.13
C TRP A 48 -12.57 4.73 -16.61
N SER A 49 -13.65 5.28 -16.04
CA SER A 49 -13.76 5.43 -14.58
C SER A 49 -14.15 4.09 -13.97
N MET A 50 -13.20 3.44 -13.26
CA MET A 50 -13.51 2.28 -12.43
C MET A 50 -14.56 2.67 -11.38
N PRO A 51 -15.60 1.85 -11.17
CA PRO A 51 -16.54 2.09 -10.09
C PRO A 51 -15.80 2.05 -8.73
N PRO A 52 -16.17 2.90 -7.78
CA PRO A 52 -15.42 3.11 -6.53
C PRO A 52 -15.23 1.81 -5.72
N GLU A 53 -16.23 0.94 -5.74
CA GLU A 53 -16.20 -0.39 -5.11
C GLU A 53 -15.06 -1.29 -5.65
N ARG A 54 -14.85 -1.30 -6.98
CA ARG A 54 -13.78 -2.09 -7.62
C ARG A 54 -12.41 -1.48 -7.35
N ALA A 55 -12.32 -0.16 -7.28
CA ALA A 55 -11.06 0.53 -6.95
C ALA A 55 -10.60 0.20 -5.53
N VAL A 56 -11.53 0.17 -4.56
CA VAL A 56 -11.24 -0.25 -3.17
C VAL A 56 -10.83 -1.72 -3.13
N LEU A 57 -11.58 -2.59 -3.79
CA LEU A 57 -11.24 -4.03 -3.85
C LEU A 57 -9.84 -4.25 -4.41
N LEU A 58 -9.52 -3.63 -5.55
CA LEU A 58 -8.22 -3.75 -6.18
C LEU A 58 -7.11 -3.22 -5.26
N SER A 59 -7.35 -2.10 -4.58
CA SER A 59 -6.39 -1.56 -3.60
C SER A 59 -6.17 -2.49 -2.41
N ARG A 60 -7.22 -3.14 -1.90
CA ARG A 60 -7.11 -4.16 -0.84
C ARG A 60 -6.27 -5.35 -1.31
N VAL A 61 -6.52 -5.84 -2.52
CA VAL A 61 -5.75 -6.95 -3.11
C VAL A 61 -4.29 -6.56 -3.29
N ILE A 62 -4.00 -5.35 -3.79
CA ILE A 62 -2.62 -4.87 -3.94
C ILE A 62 -1.92 -4.81 -2.58
N ASN A 63 -2.57 -4.29 -1.54
CA ASN A 63 -2.00 -4.27 -0.18
C ASN A 63 -1.73 -5.67 0.36
N ILE A 64 -2.65 -6.63 0.15
CA ILE A 64 -2.45 -8.03 0.57
C ILE A 64 -1.27 -8.65 -0.18
N VAL A 65 -1.18 -8.46 -1.50
CA VAL A 65 -0.08 -8.99 -2.32
C VAL A 65 1.26 -8.37 -1.92
N ALA A 66 1.28 -7.06 -1.67
CA ALA A 66 2.48 -6.37 -1.19
C ALA A 66 2.94 -6.90 0.17
N LEU A 67 2.01 -7.11 1.11
CA LEU A 67 2.30 -7.72 2.41
C LEU A 67 2.78 -9.17 2.28
N LEU A 68 2.19 -9.97 1.39
CA LEU A 68 2.66 -11.34 1.11
C LEU A 68 4.08 -11.35 0.54
N GLY A 69 4.40 -10.43 -0.38
CA GLY A 69 5.75 -10.26 -0.90
C GLY A 69 6.75 -9.94 0.20
N LEU A 70 6.39 -9.01 1.09
CA LEU A 70 7.21 -8.61 2.23
C LEU A 70 7.41 -9.76 3.24
N ILE A 71 6.33 -10.49 3.56
CA ILE A 71 6.38 -11.70 4.38
C ILE A 71 7.31 -12.74 3.75
N GLY A 72 7.27 -12.90 2.43
CA GLY A 72 8.18 -13.80 1.71
C GLY A 72 9.66 -13.43 1.91
N VAL A 73 9.99 -12.14 1.83
CA VAL A 73 11.36 -11.64 2.07
C VAL A 73 11.77 -11.84 3.53
N LEU A 74 10.89 -11.53 4.49
CA LEU A 74 11.13 -11.74 5.93
C LEU A 74 11.30 -13.23 6.26
N ALA A 75 10.45 -14.10 5.71
CA ALA A 75 10.53 -15.55 5.86
C ALA A 75 11.85 -16.10 5.33
N GLY A 76 12.29 -15.65 4.15
CA GLY A 76 13.61 -16.01 3.60
C GLY A 76 14.74 -15.56 4.52
N SER A 77 14.65 -14.34 5.07
CA SER A 77 15.64 -13.84 6.02
C SER A 77 15.67 -14.61 7.34
N LEU A 78 14.51 -15.01 7.89
CA LEU A 78 14.43 -15.80 9.12
C LEU A 78 14.91 -17.25 8.89
N HIS A 79 14.67 -17.78 7.69
CA HIS A 79 15.19 -19.09 7.30
C HIS A 79 16.72 -19.12 7.32
N LEU A 80 17.39 -18.08 6.82
CA LEU A 80 18.86 -18.02 6.88
C LEU A 80 19.38 -17.95 8.31
N GLN A 81 18.66 -17.27 9.20
CA GLN A 81 19.02 -17.21 10.61
C GLN A 81 18.84 -18.55 11.32
N PHE A 82 17.68 -19.20 11.17
CA PHE A 82 17.36 -20.42 11.94
C PHE A 82 17.74 -21.73 11.25
N GLY A 83 17.71 -21.78 9.92
CA GLY A 83 18.05 -22.96 9.12
C GLY A 83 19.55 -23.08 8.90
N VAL A 84 20.15 -22.03 8.33
CA VAL A 84 21.58 -22.01 8.00
C VAL A 84 22.46 -21.67 9.22
N GLY A 85 21.89 -20.98 10.22
CA GLY A 85 22.63 -20.57 11.42
C GLY A 85 23.48 -19.31 11.20
N GLU A 86 23.12 -18.47 10.22
CA GLU A 86 23.79 -17.18 10.07
C GLU A 86 23.45 -16.24 11.21
N GLN A 87 24.48 -15.58 11.72
CA GLN A 87 24.34 -14.63 12.81
C GLN A 87 23.51 -13.40 12.40
N PRO A 88 22.73 -12.81 13.32
CA PRO A 88 22.09 -11.54 13.06
C PRO A 88 23.15 -10.43 13.08
N CYS A 89 23.43 -9.84 11.92
CA CYS A 89 24.22 -8.62 11.87
C CYS A 89 23.40 -7.42 12.42
N PRO A 90 24.00 -6.45 13.13
CA PRO A 90 23.27 -5.29 13.67
C PRO A 90 22.52 -4.48 12.59
N LEU A 91 23.12 -4.35 11.40
CA LEU A 91 22.44 -3.69 10.26
C LEU A 91 21.27 -4.51 9.70
N CYS A 92 21.33 -5.83 9.79
CA CYS A 92 20.29 -6.74 9.32
C CYS A 92 19.02 -6.56 10.15
N ILE A 93 19.18 -6.31 11.46
CA ILE A 93 18.07 -5.99 12.38
C ILE A 93 17.36 -4.71 11.93
N VAL A 94 18.12 -3.65 11.61
CA VAL A 94 17.56 -2.38 11.12
C VAL A 94 16.78 -2.58 9.82
N GLN A 95 17.29 -3.42 8.91
CA GLN A 95 16.61 -3.75 7.66
C GLN A 95 15.31 -4.51 7.90
N ARG A 96 15.32 -5.52 8.78
CA ARG A 96 14.09 -6.27 9.13
C ARG A 96 13.06 -5.38 9.83
N SER A 97 13.49 -4.52 10.77
CA SER A 97 12.57 -3.56 11.41
C SER A 97 12.04 -2.53 10.41
N GLY A 98 12.85 -2.12 9.43
CA GLY A 98 12.44 -1.25 8.33
C GLY A 98 11.38 -1.91 7.44
N MET A 99 11.54 -3.20 7.14
CA MET A 99 10.54 -4.00 6.43
C MET A 99 9.24 -4.10 7.23
N VAL A 100 9.30 -4.42 8.52
CA VAL A 100 8.10 -4.42 9.37
C VAL A 100 7.44 -3.03 9.43
N GLY A 101 8.23 -1.96 9.53
CA GLY A 101 7.73 -0.59 9.47
C GLY A 101 7.05 -0.26 8.13
N LEU A 102 7.60 -0.75 7.02
CA LEU A 102 6.99 -0.64 5.69
C LEU A 102 5.60 -1.32 5.65
N ALA A 103 5.42 -2.44 6.35
CA ALA A 103 4.13 -3.16 6.42
C ALA A 103 3.01 -2.35 7.10
N VAL A 104 3.36 -1.42 7.99
CA VAL A 104 2.40 -0.69 8.84
C VAL A 104 1.36 0.04 7.99
N GLY A 105 1.76 0.78 6.95
CA GLY A 105 0.82 1.52 6.11
C GLY A 105 -0.23 0.64 5.41
N PRO A 106 0.15 -0.41 4.65
CA PRO A 106 -0.78 -1.38 4.10
C PRO A 106 -1.69 -2.03 5.15
N ILE A 107 -1.17 -2.35 6.34
CA ILE A 107 -1.97 -2.90 7.46
C ILE A 107 -3.02 -1.88 7.92
N MET A 108 -2.62 -0.62 8.12
CA MET A 108 -3.53 0.46 8.49
C MET A 108 -4.61 0.67 7.41
N ASN A 109 -4.25 0.57 6.13
CA ASN A 109 -5.20 0.65 5.03
C ASN A 109 -6.24 -0.49 5.04
N LEU A 110 -5.83 -1.71 5.42
CA LEU A 110 -6.77 -2.83 5.53
C LEU A 110 -7.69 -2.72 6.76
N LEU A 111 -7.19 -2.18 7.87
CA LEU A 111 -7.93 -2.09 9.14
C LEU A 111 -8.83 -0.85 9.24
N TRP A 112 -8.32 0.31 8.83
CA TRP A 112 -8.97 1.63 9.02
C TRP A 112 -9.43 2.27 7.71
N GLY A 113 -9.23 1.60 6.58
CA GLY A 113 -9.62 2.08 5.27
C GLY A 113 -8.50 2.83 4.54
N MET A 114 -8.70 3.00 3.23
CA MET A 114 -7.69 3.53 2.32
C MET A 114 -7.39 5.01 2.59
N SER A 115 -6.14 5.32 2.93
CA SER A 115 -5.67 6.69 3.13
C SER A 115 -4.24 6.88 2.62
N PRO A 116 -3.94 7.99 1.94
CA PRO A 116 -2.58 8.30 1.49
C PRO A 116 -1.61 8.50 2.66
N ARG A 117 -2.11 8.89 3.84
CA ARG A 117 -1.28 9.09 5.05
C ARG A 117 -0.64 7.79 5.52
N HIS A 118 -1.33 6.66 5.36
CA HIS A 118 -0.81 5.36 5.75
C HIS A 118 0.39 4.96 4.88
N TYR A 119 0.31 5.18 3.56
CA TYR A 119 1.42 4.94 2.65
C TYR A 119 2.61 5.88 2.90
N ALA A 120 2.37 7.12 3.32
CA ALA A 120 3.45 8.03 3.70
C ALA A 120 4.29 7.50 4.88
N LEU A 121 3.64 6.88 5.88
CA LEU A 121 4.35 6.22 6.99
C LEU A 121 5.21 5.06 6.50
N SER A 122 4.69 4.23 5.59
CA SER A 122 5.47 3.16 4.95
C SER A 122 6.68 3.68 4.20
N ILE A 123 6.54 4.78 3.45
CA ILE A 123 7.66 5.40 2.73
C ILE A 123 8.74 5.87 3.71
N LEU A 124 8.36 6.51 4.82
CA LEU A 124 9.32 6.94 5.85
C LEU A 124 10.10 5.76 6.44
N ALA A 125 9.42 4.67 6.79
CA ALA A 125 10.06 3.46 7.27
C ALA A 125 10.98 2.82 6.21
N ALA A 126 10.55 2.83 4.95
CA ALA A 126 11.33 2.31 3.83
C ALA A 126 12.62 3.10 3.60
N VAL A 127 12.59 4.42 3.75
CA VAL A 127 13.78 5.27 3.63
C VAL A 127 14.80 4.95 4.73
N VAL A 128 14.34 4.74 5.97
CA VAL A 128 15.22 4.33 7.08
C VAL A 128 15.84 2.96 6.81
N GLY A 129 15.03 1.99 6.36
CA GLY A 129 15.52 0.66 5.99
C GLY A 129 16.52 0.70 4.82
N ALA A 130 16.24 1.49 3.79
CA ALA A 130 17.11 1.71 2.64
C ALA A 130 18.44 2.35 3.02
N ALA A 131 18.44 3.31 3.96
CA ALA A 131 19.67 3.88 4.49
C ALA A 131 20.52 2.81 5.21
N GLY A 132 19.88 1.92 5.98
CA GLY A 132 20.54 0.76 6.59
C GLY A 132 21.18 -0.16 5.56
N SER A 133 20.44 -0.56 4.52
CA SER A 133 20.98 -1.39 3.42
C SER A 133 22.10 -0.70 2.66
N THR A 134 21.96 0.60 2.37
CA THR A 134 22.98 1.39 1.67
C THR A 134 24.28 1.46 2.49
N ARG A 135 24.18 1.66 3.81
CA ARG A 135 25.35 1.63 4.69
C ARG A 135 26.07 0.28 4.60
N GLN A 136 25.34 -0.83 4.61
CA GLN A 136 25.94 -2.17 4.51
C GLN A 136 26.68 -2.37 3.18
N ILE A 137 26.07 -1.92 2.08
CA ILE A 137 26.69 -1.96 0.75
C ILE A 137 28.00 -1.17 0.75
N LEU A 138 27.98 0.05 1.27
CA LEU A 138 29.16 0.92 1.30
C LEU A 138 30.31 0.34 2.14
N LEU A 139 29.99 -0.35 3.24
CA LEU A 139 31.01 -0.99 4.08
C LEU A 139 31.74 -2.11 3.34
N HIS A 140 31.02 -2.96 2.60
CA HIS A 140 31.64 -4.07 1.87
C HIS A 140 32.27 -3.65 0.53
N ILE A 141 31.87 -2.53 -0.06
CA ILE A 141 32.57 -1.98 -1.25
C ILE A 141 33.90 -1.33 -0.85
N ALA A 142 34.05 -0.88 0.40
CA ALA A 142 35.26 -0.21 0.85
C ALA A 142 36.48 -1.13 0.97
N ASP A 143 36.28 -2.43 1.19
CA ASP A 143 37.36 -3.43 1.24
C ASP A 143 37.22 -4.45 0.09
N PRO A 144 38.06 -4.39 -0.96
CA PRO A 144 38.01 -5.32 -2.09
C PRO A 144 38.38 -6.77 -1.74
N ALA A 145 39.00 -7.02 -0.59
CA ALA A 145 39.34 -8.36 -0.13
C ALA A 145 38.20 -9.01 0.67
N ASP A 146 37.12 -8.27 0.92
CA ASP A 146 36.04 -8.70 1.79
C ASP A 146 35.05 -9.58 0.99
N PRO A 147 34.82 -10.85 1.39
CA PRO A 147 33.91 -11.75 0.67
C PRO A 147 32.44 -11.32 0.75
N GLY A 148 32.12 -10.28 1.53
CA GLY A 148 30.78 -9.78 1.78
C GLY A 148 30.00 -10.61 2.81
N TYR A 149 29.06 -9.98 3.48
CA TYR A 149 28.23 -10.65 4.48
C TYR A 149 27.05 -11.41 3.86
N GLY A 150 26.88 -12.67 4.25
CA GLY A 150 25.74 -13.52 3.89
C GLY A 150 25.81 -14.14 2.48
N PRO A 151 24.96 -15.15 2.19
CA PRO A 151 24.98 -15.86 0.92
C PRO A 151 24.52 -14.94 -0.22
N ALA A 152 25.17 -15.08 -1.37
CA ALA A 152 24.74 -14.41 -2.59
C ALA A 152 23.60 -15.18 -3.24
N VAL A 153 22.48 -14.49 -3.51
CA VAL A 153 21.34 -15.02 -4.25
C VAL A 153 21.33 -14.35 -5.62
N PHE A 154 21.38 -15.15 -6.69
CA PHE A 154 21.55 -14.68 -8.07
C PHE A 154 22.77 -13.76 -8.28
N GLY A 155 23.83 -13.96 -7.49
CA GLY A 155 25.07 -13.19 -7.58
C GLY A 155 25.08 -11.87 -6.81
N TRP A 156 23.98 -11.50 -6.13
CA TRP A 156 23.93 -10.33 -5.23
C TRP A 156 23.72 -10.75 -3.78
N HIS A 157 24.41 -10.08 -2.85
CA HIS A 157 24.19 -10.28 -1.42
C HIS A 157 22.82 -9.76 -0.98
N LEU A 158 22.32 -10.32 0.12
CA LEU A 158 20.97 -10.07 0.63
C LEU A 158 20.70 -8.61 1.00
N TYR A 159 21.72 -7.88 1.45
CA TYR A 159 21.60 -6.45 1.75
C TYR A 159 21.32 -5.61 0.48
N THR A 160 21.75 -6.08 -0.69
CA THR A 160 21.43 -5.44 -1.99
C THR A 160 19.98 -5.72 -2.37
N TRP A 161 19.52 -6.96 -2.17
CA TRP A 161 18.10 -7.32 -2.35
C TRP A 161 17.17 -6.58 -1.40
N ALA A 162 17.60 -6.33 -0.15
CA ALA A 162 16.87 -5.50 0.80
C ALA A 162 16.72 -4.07 0.28
N LEU A 163 17.80 -3.46 -0.25
CA LEU A 163 17.72 -2.12 -0.87
C LEU A 163 16.73 -2.10 -2.04
N VAL A 164 16.80 -3.08 -2.94
CA VAL A 164 15.85 -3.21 -4.07
C VAL A 164 14.41 -3.30 -3.57
N THR A 165 14.16 -4.08 -2.52
CA THR A 165 12.83 -4.23 -1.91
C THR A 165 12.29 -2.89 -1.40
N PHE A 166 13.13 -2.10 -0.71
CA PHE A 166 12.73 -0.77 -0.24
C PHE A 166 12.45 0.20 -1.38
N ILE A 167 13.28 0.21 -2.43
CA ILE A 167 13.07 1.07 -3.60
C ILE A 167 11.74 0.72 -4.31
N VAL A 168 11.50 -0.57 -4.56
CA VAL A 168 10.26 -1.05 -5.16
C VAL A 168 9.05 -0.65 -4.31
N ALA A 169 9.17 -0.78 -2.98
CA ALA A 169 8.10 -0.40 -2.08
C ALA A 169 7.81 1.11 -2.05
N VAL A 170 8.85 1.95 -2.07
CA VAL A 170 8.70 3.41 -2.15
C VAL A 170 8.00 3.81 -3.46
N VAL A 171 8.45 3.28 -4.59
CA VAL A 171 7.85 3.55 -5.90
C VAL A 171 6.40 3.03 -5.93
N GLY A 172 6.16 1.81 -5.44
CA GLY A 172 4.81 1.23 -5.36
C GLY A 172 3.86 2.07 -4.51
N CYS A 173 4.29 2.52 -3.33
CA CYS A 173 3.51 3.42 -2.48
C CYS A 173 3.23 4.76 -3.17
N ALA A 174 4.22 5.35 -3.83
CA ALA A 174 4.05 6.59 -4.58
C ALA A 174 3.01 6.46 -5.70
N LEU A 175 3.08 5.37 -6.48
CA LEU A 175 2.10 5.07 -7.53
C LEU A 175 0.68 4.88 -6.96
N LEU A 176 0.54 4.23 -5.80
CA LEU A 176 -0.75 4.06 -5.13
C LEU A 176 -1.31 5.37 -4.59
N ILE A 177 -0.46 6.27 -4.10
CA ILE A 177 -0.88 7.62 -3.66
C ILE A 177 -1.37 8.45 -4.86
N MET A 178 -0.74 8.32 -6.03
CA MET A 178 -1.19 9.01 -7.25
C MET A 178 -2.57 8.53 -7.70
N TRP A 179 -2.95 7.31 -7.37
CA TRP A 179 -4.26 6.77 -7.68
C TRP A 179 -5.31 7.22 -6.65
N GLN A 180 -6.03 8.30 -6.97
CA GLN A 180 -6.96 8.93 -6.02
C GLN A 180 -8.32 8.21 -5.86
N ALA A 181 -8.72 7.37 -6.82
CA ALA A 181 -10.03 6.73 -6.85
C ALA A 181 -10.39 5.93 -5.57
N PRO A 182 -9.52 5.08 -5.00
CA PRO A 182 -9.85 4.33 -3.78
C PRO A 182 -10.03 5.24 -2.55
N PHE A 183 -9.40 6.42 -2.50
CA PHE A 183 -9.50 7.33 -1.36
C PHE A 183 -10.82 8.11 -1.33
N GLN A 184 -11.47 8.28 -2.48
CA GLN A 184 -12.75 8.99 -2.59
C GLN A 184 -13.96 8.10 -2.23
N ALA A 185 -13.78 6.78 -2.17
CA ALA A 185 -14.85 5.83 -1.91
C ALA A 185 -15.31 5.77 -0.44
N GLY A 186 -14.56 6.38 0.49
CA GLY A 186 -14.93 6.44 1.91
C GLY A 186 -14.84 5.10 2.64
N ASP A 187 -13.86 4.26 2.28
CA ASP A 187 -13.61 2.95 2.90
C ASP A 187 -13.31 3.06 4.40
N ARG A 188 -13.95 2.22 5.22
CA ARG A 188 -13.79 2.10 6.67
C ARG A 188 -13.00 0.85 7.08
N GLY A 189 -12.46 0.12 6.11
CA GLY A 189 -11.65 -1.06 6.33
C GLY A 189 -12.41 -2.38 6.13
N VAL A 190 -11.65 -3.47 6.14
CA VAL A 190 -12.11 -4.80 5.70
C VAL A 190 -13.16 -5.42 6.65
N LEU A 191 -13.18 -5.01 7.92
CA LEU A 191 -14.09 -5.53 8.94
C LEU A 191 -15.44 -4.80 9.00
N HIS A 192 -15.54 -3.62 8.39
CA HIS A 192 -16.75 -2.78 8.44
C HIS A 192 -17.42 -2.70 7.08
N ASP A 193 -16.65 -2.44 6.02
CA ASP A 193 -17.18 -2.35 4.66
C ASP A 193 -16.96 -3.66 3.92
N VAL A 194 -17.87 -4.61 4.18
CA VAL A 194 -17.98 -5.84 3.40
C VAL A 194 -18.53 -5.51 2.03
N HIS A 195 -17.72 -5.77 1.00
CA HIS A 195 -18.09 -5.50 -0.38
C HIS A 195 -19.38 -6.28 -0.73
N PRO A 196 -20.34 -5.70 -1.49
CA PRO A 196 -21.58 -6.35 -1.94
C PRO A 196 -21.37 -7.54 -2.93
N LEU A 197 -20.14 -8.05 -3.07
CA LEU A 197 -19.83 -9.25 -3.84
C LEU A 197 -20.30 -10.50 -3.08
N ARG A 198 -20.25 -11.65 -3.77
CA ARG A 198 -20.61 -12.96 -3.19
C ARG A 198 -19.99 -13.13 -1.79
N PRO A 199 -20.75 -13.61 -0.78
CA PRO A 199 -20.31 -13.71 0.62
C PRO A 199 -19.07 -14.60 0.84
N LEU A 200 -18.74 -15.43 -0.15
CA LEU A 200 -17.50 -16.22 -0.17
C LEU A 200 -16.26 -15.34 -0.45
N VAL A 201 -16.34 -14.43 -1.42
CA VAL A 201 -15.21 -13.55 -1.80
C VAL A 201 -14.92 -12.55 -0.69
N ALA A 202 -15.97 -11.95 -0.10
CA ALA A 202 -15.82 -10.99 0.98
C ALA A 202 -15.04 -11.57 2.16
N GLY A 203 -15.40 -12.77 2.62
CA GLY A 203 -14.67 -13.34 3.75
C GLY A 203 -13.33 -14.00 3.39
N LEU A 204 -13.11 -14.44 2.13
CA LEU A 204 -11.75 -14.76 1.69
C LEU A 204 -10.81 -13.55 1.85
N ILE A 205 -11.27 -12.36 1.48
CA ILE A 205 -10.48 -11.13 1.62
C ILE A 205 -10.25 -10.78 3.10
N VAL A 206 -11.26 -10.90 3.95
CA VAL A 206 -11.12 -10.71 5.40
C VAL A 206 -10.10 -11.70 5.95
N TRP A 207 -10.21 -12.98 5.60
CA TRP A 207 -9.30 -14.03 6.04
C TRP A 207 -7.86 -13.77 5.60
N LEU A 208 -7.65 -13.46 4.32
CA LEU A 208 -6.32 -13.13 3.80
C LEU A 208 -5.74 -11.88 4.46
N SER A 209 -6.55 -10.86 4.69
CA SER A 209 -6.12 -9.64 5.40
C SER A 209 -5.68 -9.96 6.82
N LEU A 210 -6.48 -10.74 7.57
CA LEU A 210 -6.12 -11.16 8.92
C LEU A 210 -4.87 -12.04 8.93
N LEU A 211 -4.74 -12.97 7.97
CA LEU A 211 -3.56 -13.83 7.82
C LEU A 211 -2.29 -13.00 7.68
N VAL A 212 -2.24 -12.05 6.74
CA VAL A 212 -1.02 -11.26 6.50
C VAL A 212 -0.72 -10.35 7.69
N ILE A 213 -1.74 -9.75 8.30
CA ILE A 213 -1.57 -8.89 9.47
C ILE A 213 -0.97 -9.69 10.63
N ILE A 214 -1.57 -10.84 10.97
CA ILE A 214 -1.10 -11.69 12.07
C ILE A 214 0.31 -12.19 11.79
N TRP A 215 0.61 -12.59 10.55
CA TRP A 215 1.95 -13.08 10.19
C TRP A 215 3.01 -12.00 10.41
N VAL A 216 2.79 -10.77 9.94
CA VAL A 216 3.74 -9.66 10.19
C VAL A 216 3.93 -9.42 11.69
N PHE A 217 2.88 -9.50 12.51
CA PHE A 217 3.00 -9.37 13.96
C PHE A 217 3.77 -10.53 14.60
N ILE A 218 3.61 -11.76 14.10
CA ILE A 218 4.41 -12.91 14.55
C ILE A 218 5.87 -12.70 14.17
N ASP A 219 6.18 -12.29 12.94
CA ASP A 219 7.56 -11.99 12.51
C ASP A 219 8.19 -10.90 13.38
N LEU A 220 7.44 -9.83 13.69
CA LEU A 220 7.89 -8.78 14.60
C LEU A 220 8.16 -9.33 16.02
N ALA A 221 7.28 -10.18 16.54
CA ALA A 221 7.44 -10.80 17.85
C ALA A 221 8.66 -11.73 17.88
N VAL A 222 8.85 -12.55 16.84
CA VAL A 222 10.03 -13.39 16.64
C VAL A 222 11.27 -12.51 16.66
N ILE A 223 11.36 -11.51 15.78
CA ILE A 223 12.49 -10.58 15.70
C ILE A 223 12.79 -9.97 17.08
N GLY A 224 11.77 -9.47 17.80
CA GLY A 224 11.94 -8.88 19.13
C GLY A 224 12.46 -9.85 20.19
N VAL A 225 12.00 -11.12 20.19
CA VAL A 225 12.44 -12.16 21.13
C VAL A 225 13.93 -12.49 20.95
N TYR A 226 14.47 -12.40 19.72
CA TYR A 226 15.89 -12.66 19.45
C TYR A 226 16.79 -11.45 19.64
N ILE A 227 16.27 -10.22 19.45
CA ILE A 227 17.06 -9.00 19.67
C ILE A 227 17.33 -8.74 21.15
N LEU A 228 16.34 -8.94 22.02
CA LEU A 228 16.44 -8.58 23.44
C LEU A 228 17.59 -9.28 24.18
N PRO A 229 17.85 -10.59 24.00
CA PRO A 229 18.97 -11.27 24.66
C PRO A 229 20.34 -10.90 24.08
N GLU A 230 20.42 -10.60 22.78
CA GLU A 230 21.70 -10.38 22.09
C GLU A 230 22.17 -8.93 22.18
N CYS A 231 21.26 -7.96 22.07
CA CYS A 231 21.59 -6.53 22.07
C CYS A 231 21.28 -5.84 23.40
N GLY A 232 20.51 -6.48 24.28
CA GLY A 232 20.01 -5.85 25.50
C GLY A 232 19.20 -4.58 25.20
N LEU A 233 19.40 -3.53 26.01
CA LEU A 233 18.87 -2.17 25.75
C LEU A 233 19.88 -1.26 25.03
N GLY A 234 21.01 -1.81 24.57
CA GLY A 234 22.15 -1.07 24.01
C GLY A 234 22.43 -1.40 22.55
N GLU A 235 23.65 -1.09 22.11
CA GLU A 235 24.13 -1.43 20.76
C GLU A 235 24.54 -2.91 20.70
N CYS A 236 24.13 -3.60 19.64
CA CYS A 236 24.47 -5.00 19.42
C CYS A 236 25.98 -5.15 19.17
N PRO A 237 26.63 -6.22 19.64
CA PRO A 237 28.02 -6.52 19.27
C PRO A 237 28.17 -6.71 17.75
N ASP A 238 29.27 -6.22 17.18
CA ASP A 238 29.53 -6.35 15.73
C ASP A 238 29.84 -7.79 15.27
N ASP A 239 30.35 -8.65 16.18
CA ASP A 239 30.68 -10.07 15.93
C ASP A 239 30.10 -10.99 17.03
N PRO A 240 28.86 -11.49 16.90
CA PRO A 240 28.32 -12.49 17.82
C PRO A 240 28.87 -13.91 17.53
N ALA A 241 28.92 -14.75 18.57
CA ALA A 241 29.38 -16.14 18.44
C ALA A 241 28.37 -17.02 17.69
N ASN A 242 28.86 -17.85 16.76
CA ASN A 242 28.02 -18.75 15.95
C ASN A 242 27.05 -19.60 16.79
N THR A 243 25.75 -19.39 16.59
CA THR A 243 24.67 -20.25 17.08
C THR A 243 24.47 -21.42 16.10
N ALA A 244 24.34 -22.63 16.65
CA ALA A 244 24.04 -23.81 15.84
C ALA A 244 22.61 -23.67 15.27
N GLY A 245 22.50 -23.49 13.95
CA GLY A 245 21.21 -23.53 13.26
C GLY A 245 20.50 -24.88 13.46
N LEU A 246 19.19 -24.90 13.28
CA LEU A 246 18.35 -26.10 13.46
C LEU A 246 18.61 -27.17 12.38
N ALA A 247 19.45 -26.89 11.39
CA ALA A 247 19.72 -27.69 10.19
C ALA A 247 18.46 -27.97 9.35
N GLU A 248 18.67 -28.25 8.08
CA GLU A 248 17.57 -28.62 7.18
C GLU A 248 17.02 -30.01 7.55
N PRO A 249 15.68 -30.21 7.64
CA PRO A 249 14.58 -29.32 7.19
C PRO A 249 13.93 -28.47 8.30
N LEU A 250 14.45 -28.49 9.52
CA LEU A 250 13.79 -27.91 10.69
C LEU A 250 13.70 -26.38 10.62
N GLY A 251 14.63 -25.72 9.92
CA GLY A 251 14.59 -24.27 9.66
C GLY A 251 13.34 -23.82 8.89
N TRP A 252 13.01 -24.47 7.77
CA TRP A 252 11.78 -24.18 7.04
C TRP A 252 10.53 -24.54 7.84
N ILE A 253 10.54 -25.64 8.59
CA ILE A 253 9.40 -26.03 9.42
C ILE A 253 9.11 -24.92 10.45
N ALA A 254 10.14 -24.35 11.08
CA ALA A 254 9.99 -23.26 12.03
C ALA A 254 9.36 -22.02 11.35
N VAL A 255 9.87 -21.59 10.20
CA VAL A 255 9.35 -20.42 9.47
C VAL A 255 7.93 -20.65 8.95
N LEU A 256 7.66 -21.82 8.36
CA LEU A 256 6.34 -22.16 7.82
C LEU A 256 5.31 -22.39 8.94
N SER A 257 5.73 -22.83 10.12
CA SER A 257 4.83 -22.96 11.28
C SER A 257 4.23 -21.61 11.68
N ALA A 258 4.98 -20.50 11.56
CA ALA A 258 4.45 -19.16 11.80
C ALA A 258 3.32 -18.80 10.82
N GLY A 259 3.47 -19.15 9.54
CA GLY A 259 2.43 -18.98 8.53
C GLY A 259 1.20 -19.85 8.80
N VAL A 260 1.38 -21.11 9.20
CA VAL A 260 0.28 -22.03 9.55
C VAL A 260 -0.47 -21.52 10.78
N VAL A 261 0.24 -21.11 11.82
CA VAL A 261 -0.35 -20.52 13.05
C VAL A 261 -1.14 -19.27 12.70
N SER A 262 -0.57 -18.37 11.88
CA SER A 262 -1.26 -17.16 11.41
C SER A 262 -2.55 -17.48 10.67
N ALA A 263 -2.52 -18.48 9.77
CA ALA A 263 -3.66 -18.92 9.00
C ALA A 263 -4.79 -19.50 9.89
N ILE A 264 -4.43 -20.30 10.91
CA ILE A 264 -5.38 -20.86 11.88
C ILE A 264 -6.01 -19.74 12.72
N ILE A 265 -5.21 -18.82 13.25
CA ILE A 265 -5.72 -17.70 14.06
C ILE A 265 -6.65 -16.82 13.20
N ALA A 266 -6.24 -16.49 11.97
CA ALA A 266 -7.05 -15.73 11.02
C ALA A 266 -8.40 -16.42 10.75
N LEU A 267 -8.38 -17.75 10.56
CA LEU A 267 -9.60 -18.54 10.34
C LEU A 267 -10.54 -18.48 11.54
N VAL A 268 -10.01 -18.62 12.75
CA VAL A 268 -10.80 -18.57 13.99
C VAL A 268 -11.41 -17.18 14.19
N LEU A 269 -10.64 -16.12 13.96
CA LEU A 269 -11.11 -14.74 14.09
C LEU A 269 -12.16 -14.40 13.03
N GLU A 270 -11.94 -14.80 11.77
CA GLU A 270 -12.91 -14.60 10.68
C GLU A 270 -14.24 -15.31 10.99
N ARG A 271 -14.19 -16.58 11.41
CA ARG A 271 -15.39 -17.35 11.79
C ARG A 271 -16.13 -16.70 12.95
N ARG A 272 -15.42 -16.25 13.98
CA ARG A 272 -16.01 -15.56 15.15
C ARG A 272 -16.64 -14.22 14.77
N TRP A 273 -16.02 -13.48 13.85
CA TRP A 273 -16.56 -12.22 13.36
C TRP A 273 -17.83 -12.46 12.53
N ARG A 274 -17.83 -13.43 11.61
CA ARG A 274 -19.03 -13.82 10.84
C ARG A 274 -20.18 -14.27 11.76
N SER A 275 -19.90 -15.06 12.80
CA SER A 275 -20.94 -15.51 13.72
C SER A 275 -21.57 -14.34 14.49
N ARG A 276 -20.76 -13.35 14.90
CA ARG A 276 -21.28 -12.13 15.57
C ARG A 276 -22.18 -11.31 14.66
N GLN A 277 -21.86 -11.21 13.37
CA GLN A 277 -22.74 -10.53 12.41
C GLN A 277 -24.06 -11.26 12.22
N ALA A 278 -24.03 -12.58 12.14
CA ALA A 278 -25.25 -13.39 12.01
C ALA A 278 -26.15 -13.35 13.27
N SER A 279 -25.59 -13.11 14.46
CA SER A 279 -26.36 -12.96 15.70
C SER A 279 -26.83 -11.53 15.97
N GLY A 280 -26.29 -10.54 15.28
CA GLY A 280 -26.64 -9.11 15.43
C GLY A 280 -27.52 -8.55 14.31
N ALA A 281 -27.89 -9.38 13.33
CA ALA A 281 -28.85 -9.09 12.27
C ALA A 281 -30.19 -9.76 12.60
#